data_AF-A0A3N5LQF9-F1
#
_entry.id   AF-A0A3N5LQF9-F1
#
_cell.length_a   1.000
_cell.length_b   1.000
_cell.length_c   1.000
_cell.angle_alpha   90.00
_cell.angle_beta   90.00
_cell.angle_gamma   90.00
#
_symmetry.space_group_name_H-M   'P 1'
#
loop_
_entity.id
_entity.type
_entity.pdbx_description
1 polymer ?
#
loop_
_entity_poly.entity_id
_entity_poly.type
_entity_poly.pdbx_seq_one_letter_code
_entity_poly.pdbx_strand_id
1 'polypeptide(L)'
;SFDLDKARQALDEAGYPDADGDGVREYDGKPIELRLYARTESPESQNCGKLITGWFEEVGLDIDYEVIDQDALGDKQYNYDGDDFAPDFDLFIWGWGGDVDPNFILSVMLTNSIEAWSDCNWSNEEYDRLFEEQQTTIDVQERIALVQQMQQIAYEESPYIVLAYPRNTQAYDDVNWTGWVRSGNNKGLVWFNTQMDSYLNVQPATGEDDAEGGSNTALIVGIIAAVVVVALIIVFVVRGRGGKAEEM
;
A
#
# COMPACT_ATOMS: atom_id res chain seq x y z
N SER A 1 -3.89 6.58 24.70
CA SER A 1 -4.55 5.48 25.42
C SER A 1 -6.03 5.79 25.55
N PHE A 2 -6.90 4.78 25.64
CA PHE A 2 -8.35 4.99 25.79
C PHE A 2 -8.68 5.52 27.20
N ASP A 3 -9.36 6.67 27.27
CA ASP A 3 -9.66 7.40 28.50
C ASP A 3 -10.81 8.38 28.26
N LEU A 4 -12.03 8.01 28.66
CA LEU A 4 -13.23 8.81 28.41
C LEU A 4 -13.26 10.11 29.23
N ASP A 5 -12.69 10.12 30.44
CA ASP A 5 -12.64 11.31 31.28
C ASP A 5 -11.71 12.36 30.66
N LYS A 6 -10.56 11.94 30.13
CA LYS A 6 -9.70 12.83 29.36
C LYS A 6 -10.33 13.32 28.07
N ALA A 7 -11.11 12.48 27.39
CA ALA A 7 -11.83 12.90 26.19
C ALA A 7 -12.85 14.01 26.51
N ARG A 8 -13.63 13.85 27.59
CA ARG A 8 -14.56 14.90 28.06
C ARG A 8 -13.82 16.19 28.39
N GLN A 9 -12.72 16.10 29.13
CA GLN A 9 -11.89 17.27 29.45
C GLN A 9 -11.35 17.96 28.19
N ALA A 10 -10.85 17.20 27.22
CA ALA A 10 -10.33 17.75 25.97
C ALA A 10 -11.41 18.46 25.15
N LEU A 11 -12.63 17.91 25.11
CA LEU A 11 -13.78 18.55 24.47
C LEU A 11 -14.20 19.84 25.19
N ASP A 12 -14.18 19.86 26.53
CA ASP A 12 -14.44 21.07 27.32
C ASP A 12 -13.38 22.16 27.05
N GLU A 13 -12.10 21.79 27.05
CA GLU A 13 -10.97 22.70 26.78
C GLU A 13 -10.99 23.24 25.35
N ALA A 14 -11.49 22.45 24.39
CA ALA A 14 -11.67 22.85 23.00
C ALA A 14 -12.92 23.72 22.77
N GLY A 15 -13.78 23.89 23.79
CA GLY A 15 -14.93 24.78 23.71
C GLY A 15 -16.21 24.13 23.19
N TYR A 16 -16.39 22.82 23.40
CA TYR A 16 -17.60 22.08 23.06
C TYR A 16 -18.38 21.67 24.32
N PRO A 17 -18.93 22.60 25.11
CA PRO A 17 -19.68 22.25 26.32
C PRO A 17 -20.96 21.48 25.99
N ASP A 18 -21.60 20.89 27.00
CA ASP A 18 -23.04 20.58 27.03
C ASP A 18 -23.72 21.74 27.79
N ALA A 19 -24.20 22.73 27.03
CA ALA A 19 -24.63 24.01 27.56
C ALA A 19 -26.07 24.00 28.09
N ASP A 20 -26.93 23.14 27.54
CA ASP A 20 -28.32 23.03 27.96
C ASP A 20 -28.62 21.84 28.89
N GLY A 21 -27.64 20.94 29.07
CA GLY A 21 -27.68 19.83 30.01
C GLY A 21 -28.49 18.63 29.52
N ASP A 22 -28.73 18.52 28.21
CA ASP A 22 -29.44 17.38 27.61
C ASP A 22 -28.55 16.15 27.38
N GLY A 23 -27.23 16.30 27.58
CA GLY A 23 -26.22 15.25 27.42
C GLY A 23 -25.52 15.25 26.07
N VAL A 24 -25.90 16.13 25.14
CA VAL A 24 -25.25 16.32 23.84
C VAL A 24 -24.52 17.65 23.82
N ARG A 25 -23.25 17.62 23.42
CA ARG A 25 -22.40 18.81 23.34
C ARG A 25 -22.77 19.67 22.13
N GLU A 26 -22.51 20.96 22.23
CA GLU A 26 -22.82 21.92 21.19
C GLU A 26 -21.59 22.63 20.61
N TYR A 27 -21.69 22.96 19.33
CA TYR A 27 -20.80 23.88 18.63
C TYR A 27 -21.63 25.04 18.06
N ASP A 28 -21.23 26.28 18.38
CA ASP A 28 -21.97 27.49 18.02
C ASP A 28 -23.48 27.43 18.38
N GLY A 29 -23.79 26.79 19.52
CA GLY A 29 -25.15 26.66 20.06
C GLY A 29 -26.03 25.65 19.32
N LYS A 30 -25.45 24.75 18.52
CA LYS A 30 -26.14 23.63 17.88
C LYS A 30 -25.59 22.30 18.37
N PRO A 31 -26.42 21.27 18.56
CA PRO A 31 -25.96 19.93 18.89
C PRO A 31 -24.91 19.44 17.89
N ILE A 32 -23.89 18.76 18.39
CA ILE A 32 -22.87 18.10 17.57
C ILE A 32 -23.41 16.72 17.20
N GLU A 33 -23.93 16.65 15.98
CA GLU A 33 -24.37 15.42 15.32
C GLU A 33 -23.35 15.05 14.24
N LEU A 34 -22.80 13.84 14.28
CA LEU A 34 -21.82 13.35 13.31
C LEU A 34 -22.24 12.01 12.73
N ARG A 35 -22.01 11.82 11.43
CA ARG A 35 -22.25 10.54 10.77
C ARG A 35 -21.01 9.66 10.86
N LEU A 36 -21.20 8.40 11.23
CA LEU A 36 -20.16 7.39 11.24
C LEU A 36 -20.51 6.25 10.28
N TYR A 37 -19.70 6.10 9.23
CA TYR A 37 -19.90 5.04 8.25
C TYR A 37 -18.99 3.83 8.51
N ALA A 38 -19.59 2.65 8.60
CA ALA A 38 -18.90 1.37 8.47
C ALA A 38 -19.28 0.69 7.16
N ARG A 39 -18.48 -0.28 6.76
CA ARG A 39 -18.65 -0.98 5.48
C ARG A 39 -19.36 -2.30 5.60
N THR A 40 -20.22 -2.59 4.63
CA THR A 40 -20.94 -3.86 4.51
C THR A 40 -19.97 -5.04 4.36
N GLU A 41 -18.84 -4.82 3.69
CA GLU A 41 -17.81 -5.82 3.38
C GLU A 41 -16.93 -6.18 4.58
N SER A 42 -17.02 -5.41 5.69
CA SER A 42 -16.13 -5.53 6.84
C SER A 42 -16.92 -5.71 8.15
N PRO A 43 -17.21 -6.95 8.57
CA PRO A 43 -17.79 -7.23 9.88
C PRO A 43 -16.98 -6.64 11.04
N GLU A 44 -15.66 -6.56 10.90
CA GLU A 44 -14.76 -5.93 11.85
C GLU A 44 -15.06 -4.43 11.97
N SER A 45 -15.17 -3.71 10.85
CA SER A 45 -15.55 -2.29 10.84
C SER A 45 -16.93 -2.08 11.47
N GLN A 46 -17.87 -2.99 11.25
CA GLN A 46 -19.21 -2.89 11.83
C GLN A 46 -19.20 -3.05 13.35
N ASN A 47 -18.38 -3.97 13.87
CA ASN A 47 -18.24 -4.16 15.31
C ASN A 47 -17.51 -2.98 15.96
N CYS A 48 -16.45 -2.46 15.32
CA CYS A 48 -15.77 -1.25 15.78
C CYS A 48 -16.71 -0.04 15.80
N GLY A 49 -17.50 0.16 14.74
CA GLY A 49 -18.46 1.26 14.63
C GLY A 49 -19.40 1.33 15.83
N LYS A 50 -20.05 0.21 16.17
CA LYS A 50 -20.96 0.14 17.34
C LYS A 50 -20.29 0.52 18.66
N LEU A 51 -19.03 0.11 18.87
CA LEU A 51 -18.29 0.46 20.08
C LEU A 51 -17.92 1.95 20.09
N ILE A 52 -17.44 2.47 18.96
CA ILE A 52 -17.07 3.88 18.80
C ILE A 52 -18.28 4.78 19.02
N THR A 53 -19.42 4.45 18.41
CA THR A 53 -20.72 5.13 18.64
C THR A 53 -21.02 5.23 20.12
N GLY A 54 -21.02 4.11 20.85
CA GLY A 54 -21.30 4.14 22.30
C GLY A 54 -20.29 4.97 23.11
N TRP A 55 -19.00 4.94 22.75
CA TRP A 55 -17.99 5.76 23.41
C TRP A 55 -18.13 7.25 23.13
N PHE A 56 -18.56 7.62 21.92
CA PHE A 56 -18.83 8.99 21.52
C PHE A 56 -20.09 9.54 22.21
N GLU A 57 -21.15 8.74 22.29
CA GLU A 57 -22.34 9.06 23.08
C GLU A 57 -21.99 9.29 24.56
N GLU A 58 -21.12 8.45 25.15
CA GLU A 58 -20.68 8.62 26.54
C GLU A 58 -19.90 9.92 26.81
N VAL A 59 -19.33 10.54 25.77
CA VAL A 59 -18.66 11.84 25.88
C VAL A 59 -19.53 12.99 25.39
N GLY A 60 -20.78 12.72 25.03
CA GLY A 60 -21.77 13.73 24.63
C GLY A 60 -21.72 14.12 23.16
N LEU A 61 -21.43 13.19 22.26
CA LEU A 61 -21.55 13.40 20.82
C LEU A 61 -22.66 12.49 20.28
N ASP A 62 -23.58 13.05 19.49
CA ASP A 62 -24.61 12.27 18.83
C ASP A 62 -24.08 11.68 17.52
N ILE A 63 -24.16 10.37 17.38
CA ILE A 63 -23.54 9.63 16.27
C ILE A 63 -24.60 8.89 15.47
N ASP A 64 -24.83 9.37 14.25
CA ASP A 64 -25.64 8.68 13.25
C ASP A 64 -24.80 7.58 12.59
N TYR A 65 -24.90 6.38 13.16
CA TYR A 65 -24.11 5.23 12.72
C TYR A 65 -24.81 4.44 11.61
N GLU A 66 -24.18 4.38 10.44
CA GLU A 66 -24.69 3.67 9.28
C GLU A 66 -23.70 2.62 8.75
N VAL A 67 -24.26 1.53 8.21
CA VAL A 67 -23.51 0.52 7.46
C VAL A 67 -23.90 0.67 5.99
N ILE A 68 -22.92 1.05 5.16
CA ILE A 68 -23.09 1.28 3.72
C ILE A 68 -22.15 0.38 2.93
N ASP A 69 -22.42 0.17 1.64
CA ASP A 69 -21.47 -0.52 0.76
C ASP A 69 -20.30 0.41 0.40
N GLN A 70 -19.22 -0.20 -0.10
CA GLN A 70 -18.00 0.53 -0.44
C GLN A 70 -18.21 1.59 -1.53
N ASP A 71 -19.05 1.33 -2.53
CA ASP A 71 -19.27 2.27 -3.63
C ASP A 71 -20.03 3.51 -3.11
N ALA A 72 -21.05 3.30 -2.27
CA ALA A 72 -21.76 4.39 -1.59
C ALA A 72 -20.86 5.23 -0.67
N LEU A 73 -19.88 4.61 0.01
CA LEU A 73 -18.87 5.36 0.77
C LEU A 73 -17.97 6.17 -0.18
N GLY A 74 -17.55 5.58 -1.29
CA GLY A 74 -16.75 6.27 -2.31
C GLY A 74 -17.49 7.47 -2.90
N ASP A 75 -18.78 7.33 -3.23
CA ASP A 75 -19.62 8.42 -3.71
C ASP A 75 -19.68 9.60 -2.73
N LYS A 76 -19.64 9.33 -1.42
CA LYS A 76 -19.56 10.34 -0.36
C LYS A 76 -18.17 10.96 -0.24
N GLN A 77 -17.12 10.14 -0.25
CA GLN A 77 -15.74 10.59 -0.12
C GLN A 77 -15.30 11.47 -1.28
N TYR A 78 -15.72 11.13 -2.49
CA TYR A 78 -15.32 11.78 -3.72
C TYR A 78 -16.47 12.58 -4.37
N ASN A 79 -17.35 13.13 -3.54
CA ASN A 79 -18.51 13.88 -3.99
C ASN A 79 -18.14 15.26 -4.57
N TYR A 80 -18.95 15.74 -5.51
CA TYR A 80 -18.84 17.07 -6.12
C TYR A 80 -20.20 17.79 -6.10
N ASP A 81 -20.20 19.10 -5.82
CA ASP A 81 -21.34 19.99 -6.07
C ASP A 81 -21.05 20.84 -7.32
N GLY A 82 -21.58 20.39 -8.46
CA GLY A 82 -21.19 20.95 -9.75
C GLY A 82 -19.74 20.61 -10.10
N ASP A 83 -18.90 21.63 -10.20
CA ASP A 83 -17.46 21.50 -10.47
C ASP A 83 -16.60 21.56 -9.19
N ASP A 84 -17.22 21.81 -8.03
CA ASP A 84 -16.52 21.99 -6.76
C ASP A 84 -16.45 20.67 -5.99
N PHE A 85 -15.24 20.27 -5.58
CA PHE A 85 -15.04 19.10 -4.73
C PHE A 85 -15.69 19.32 -3.35
N ALA A 86 -16.60 18.43 -2.98
CA ALA A 86 -17.50 18.61 -1.85
C ALA A 86 -17.75 17.27 -1.11
N PRO A 87 -16.72 16.69 -0.46
CA PRO A 87 -16.84 15.43 0.28
C PRO A 87 -17.98 15.48 1.31
N ASP A 88 -18.82 14.45 1.32
CA ASP A 88 -20.04 14.36 2.15
C ASP A 88 -19.93 13.27 3.21
N PHE A 89 -19.01 13.45 4.15
CA PHE A 89 -18.87 12.57 5.32
C PHE A 89 -18.31 13.34 6.52
N ASP A 90 -18.52 12.78 7.72
CA ASP A 90 -17.92 13.29 8.95
C ASP A 90 -16.87 12.30 9.46
N LEU A 91 -17.27 11.02 9.60
CA LEU A 91 -16.40 9.92 10.04
C LEU A 91 -16.66 8.65 9.23
N PHE A 92 -15.62 7.87 8.98
CA PHE A 92 -15.75 6.54 8.39
C PHE A 92 -14.66 5.60 8.88
N ILE A 93 -14.95 4.30 8.87
CA ILE A 93 -13.98 3.26 9.21
C ILE A 93 -13.47 2.62 7.92
N TRP A 94 -12.26 3.03 7.53
CA TRP A 94 -11.51 2.46 6.43
C TRP A 94 -10.14 1.95 6.88
N GLY A 95 -9.43 1.29 5.95
CA GLY A 95 -8.10 0.79 6.20
C GLY A 95 -7.26 0.78 4.93
N TRP A 96 -6.04 1.27 5.05
CA TRP A 96 -5.05 1.22 3.98
C TRP A 96 -4.11 0.02 4.16
N GLY A 97 -3.74 -0.58 3.03
CA GLY A 97 -2.60 -1.48 2.95
C GLY A 97 -1.31 -0.69 2.75
N GLY A 98 -0.19 -1.27 3.14
CA GLY A 98 1.13 -0.68 2.92
C GLY A 98 2.15 -1.74 2.55
N ASP A 99 3.25 -1.28 1.97
CA ASP A 99 4.36 -2.13 1.56
C ASP A 99 5.49 -2.12 2.58
N VAL A 100 6.49 -2.96 2.34
CA VAL A 100 7.73 -2.97 3.12
C VAL A 100 8.41 -1.60 3.08
N ASP A 101 8.36 -0.97 1.90
CA ASP A 101 8.71 0.43 1.75
C ASP A 101 7.45 1.28 1.94
N PRO A 102 7.43 2.26 2.86
CA PRO A 102 6.21 2.98 3.19
C PRO A 102 5.80 4.01 2.12
N ASN A 103 6.46 4.07 0.96
CA ASN A 103 6.22 5.11 -0.02
C ASN A 103 4.74 5.29 -0.40
N PHE A 104 4.05 4.19 -0.73
CA PHE A 104 2.66 4.27 -1.13
C PHE A 104 1.75 4.76 -0.01
N ILE A 105 1.88 4.21 1.20
CA ILE A 105 1.04 4.62 2.33
C ILE A 105 1.30 6.07 2.75
N LEU A 106 2.53 6.56 2.63
CA LEU A 106 2.83 7.97 2.86
C LEU A 106 2.22 8.86 1.77
N SER A 107 2.13 8.37 0.52
CA SER A 107 1.58 9.16 -0.60
C SER A 107 0.09 9.43 -0.48
N VAL A 108 -0.66 8.57 0.22
CA VAL A 108 -2.10 8.74 0.46
C VAL A 108 -2.42 10.05 1.20
N MET A 109 -1.52 10.53 2.05
CA MET A 109 -1.74 11.73 2.87
C MET A 109 -1.22 13.02 2.22
N LEU A 110 -0.79 12.99 0.96
CA LEU A 110 -0.32 14.18 0.27
C LEU A 110 -1.46 15.09 -0.15
N THR A 111 -1.22 16.40 -0.11
CA THR A 111 -2.21 17.39 -0.57
C THR A 111 -2.61 17.16 -2.03
N ASN A 112 -1.65 16.78 -2.88
CA ASN A 112 -1.92 16.49 -4.29
C ASN A 112 -2.62 15.14 -4.54
N SER A 113 -2.85 14.36 -3.48
CA SER A 113 -3.59 13.10 -3.54
C SER A 113 -5.04 13.27 -3.11
N ILE A 114 -5.46 14.46 -2.66
CA ILE A 114 -6.87 14.85 -2.53
C ILE A 114 -7.54 14.71 -3.91
N GLU A 115 -8.79 14.25 -3.93
CA GLU A 115 -9.54 13.82 -5.14
C GLU A 115 -8.99 12.54 -5.81
N ALA A 116 -7.97 11.89 -5.24
CA ALA A 116 -7.40 10.65 -5.73
C ALA A 116 -7.28 9.61 -4.62
N TRP A 117 -6.08 9.39 -4.08
CA TRP A 117 -5.85 8.39 -3.05
C TRP A 117 -6.15 8.88 -1.64
N SER A 118 -6.15 10.20 -1.38
CA SER A 118 -6.48 10.75 -0.06
C SER A 118 -7.98 10.64 0.19
N ASP A 119 -8.32 9.95 1.26
CA ASP A 119 -9.70 9.74 1.72
C ASP A 119 -10.06 10.63 2.93
N CYS A 120 -9.09 11.30 3.55
CA CYS A 120 -9.27 12.14 4.74
C CYS A 120 -9.26 13.64 4.45
N ASN A 121 -8.95 14.06 3.22
CA ASN A 121 -8.88 15.48 2.80
C ASN A 121 -7.93 16.35 3.66
N TRP A 122 -6.95 15.73 4.30
CA TRP A 122 -5.92 16.41 5.07
C TRP A 122 -4.81 16.95 4.15
N SER A 123 -4.25 18.09 4.52
CA SER A 123 -3.12 18.72 3.80
C SER A 123 -2.14 19.33 4.80
N ASN A 124 -0.85 19.18 4.51
CA ASN A 124 0.23 19.75 5.31
C ASN A 124 1.46 20.00 4.44
N GLU A 125 1.87 21.26 4.31
CA GLU A 125 2.96 21.67 3.42
C GLU A 125 4.32 21.07 3.81
N GLU A 126 4.58 20.89 5.11
CA GLU A 126 5.84 20.30 5.58
C GLU A 126 5.86 18.79 5.33
N TYR A 127 4.73 18.12 5.52
CA TYR A 127 4.58 16.70 5.17
C TYR A 127 4.85 16.47 3.67
N ASP A 128 4.26 17.29 2.81
CA ASP A 128 4.47 17.22 1.36
C ASP A 128 5.95 17.44 1.00
N ARG A 129 6.59 18.46 1.60
CA ARG A 129 8.02 18.75 1.38
C ARG A 129 8.92 17.58 1.79
N LEU A 130 8.66 16.98 2.95
CA LEU A 130 9.41 15.82 3.44
C LEU A 130 9.20 14.58 2.55
N PHE A 131 7.99 14.40 2.00
CA PHE A 131 7.72 13.33 1.04
C PHE A 131 8.57 13.48 -0.23
N GLU A 132 8.64 14.68 -0.80
CA GLU A 132 9.48 14.94 -1.99
C GLU A 132 10.97 14.74 -1.69
N GLU A 133 11.43 15.18 -0.52
CA GLU A 133 12.83 14.99 -0.11
C GLU A 133 13.17 13.50 -0.03
N GLN A 134 12.35 12.70 0.65
CA GLN A 134 12.60 11.26 0.80
C GLN A 134 12.56 10.48 -0.52
N GLN A 135 11.87 10.98 -1.57
CA GLN A 135 11.92 10.39 -2.92
C GLN A 135 13.32 10.41 -3.53
N THR A 136 14.12 11.41 -3.17
CA THR A 136 15.42 11.66 -3.81
C THR A 136 16.61 11.35 -2.89
N THR A 137 16.36 11.06 -1.61
CA THR A 137 17.40 10.67 -0.65
C THR A 137 17.89 9.24 -0.91
N ILE A 138 19.18 9.09 -1.22
CA ILE A 138 19.82 7.80 -1.49
C ILE A 138 20.29 7.12 -0.19
N ASP A 139 20.78 7.89 0.78
CA ASP A 139 21.21 7.31 2.06
C ASP A 139 20.00 6.81 2.85
N VAL A 140 20.05 5.54 3.23
CA VAL A 140 18.92 4.85 3.87
C VAL A 140 18.65 5.41 5.27
N GLN A 141 19.68 5.79 6.03
CA GLN A 141 19.49 6.31 7.38
C GLN A 141 18.92 7.74 7.36
N GLU A 142 19.38 8.57 6.42
CA GLU A 142 18.81 9.89 6.18
C GLU A 142 17.35 9.79 5.75
N ARG A 143 17.02 8.89 4.82
CA ARG A 143 15.63 8.66 4.38
C ARG A 143 14.72 8.20 5.52
N ILE A 144 15.20 7.32 6.39
CA ILE A 144 14.45 6.86 7.57
C ILE A 144 14.13 8.05 8.49
N ALA A 145 15.07 8.97 8.70
CA ALA A 145 14.84 10.14 9.55
C ALA A 145 13.78 11.09 8.97
N LEU A 146 13.71 11.24 7.64
CA LEU A 146 12.65 12.01 6.97
C LEU A 146 11.29 11.34 7.15
N VAL A 147 11.20 10.03 6.91
CA VAL A 147 9.96 9.26 7.09
C VAL A 147 9.46 9.32 8.54
N GLN A 148 10.35 9.29 9.53
CA GLN A 148 9.99 9.42 10.94
C GLN A 148 9.39 10.80 11.27
N GLN A 149 9.92 11.87 10.68
CA GLN A 149 9.35 13.22 10.82
C GLN A 149 7.95 13.30 10.21
N MET A 150 7.75 12.72 9.02
CA MET A 150 6.42 12.62 8.40
C MET A 150 5.43 11.86 9.29
N GLN A 151 5.85 10.73 9.87
CA GLN A 151 5.02 9.98 10.81
C GLN A 151 4.70 10.77 12.07
N GLN A 152 5.64 11.58 12.57
CA GLN A 152 5.42 12.45 13.71
C GLN A 152 4.35 13.51 13.41
N ILE A 153 4.43 14.18 12.25
CA ILE A 153 3.42 15.17 11.83
C ILE A 153 2.04 14.52 11.76
N ALA A 154 1.92 13.38 11.06
CA ALA A 154 0.65 12.65 10.96
C ALA A 154 0.14 12.18 12.33
N TYR A 155 1.02 11.81 13.25
CA TYR A 155 0.62 11.41 14.61
C TYR A 155 0.12 12.59 15.44
N GLU A 156 0.77 13.76 15.35
CA GLU A 156 0.43 14.95 16.12
C GLU A 156 -0.85 15.62 15.61
N GLU A 157 -1.04 15.68 14.29
CA GLU A 157 -2.24 16.27 13.67
C GLU A 157 -3.41 15.28 13.57
N SER A 158 -3.14 13.98 13.69
CA SER A 158 -4.13 12.91 13.79
C SER A 158 -5.23 12.94 12.70
N PRO A 159 -4.89 13.03 11.38
CA PRO A 159 -5.89 12.89 10.31
C PRO A 159 -6.55 11.50 10.31
N TYR A 160 -5.90 10.51 10.92
CA TYR A 160 -6.47 9.19 11.20
C TYR A 160 -6.36 8.84 12.68
N ILE A 161 -7.41 8.17 13.19
CA ILE A 161 -7.35 7.44 14.47
C ILE A 161 -7.08 5.96 14.16
N VAL A 162 -5.82 5.55 14.27
CA VAL A 162 -5.42 4.16 13.96
C VAL A 162 -5.99 3.19 15.01
N LEU A 163 -6.96 2.37 14.60
CA LEU A 163 -7.64 1.42 15.50
C LEU A 163 -6.83 0.13 15.72
N ALA A 164 -6.34 -0.47 14.65
CA ALA A 164 -5.65 -1.77 14.70
C ALA A 164 -4.80 -2.01 13.45
N TYR A 165 -3.84 -2.94 13.58
CA TYR A 165 -3.12 -3.54 12.48
C TYR A 165 -3.62 -4.99 12.29
N PRO A 166 -4.66 -5.20 11.45
CA PRO A 166 -5.24 -6.53 11.29
C PRO A 166 -4.25 -7.50 10.65
N ARG A 167 -4.28 -8.76 11.07
CA ARG A 167 -3.51 -9.81 10.42
C ARG A 167 -4.29 -10.29 9.21
N ASN A 168 -3.69 -10.20 8.03
CA ASN A 168 -4.27 -10.73 6.82
C ASN A 168 -3.99 -12.25 6.73
N THR A 169 -5.04 -13.05 6.55
CA THR A 169 -4.96 -14.51 6.48
C THR A 169 -5.08 -14.94 5.03
N GLN A 170 -4.07 -15.64 4.52
CA GLN A 170 -4.04 -16.12 3.14
C GLN A 170 -3.96 -17.64 3.10
N ALA A 171 -4.68 -18.23 2.15
CA ALA A 171 -4.57 -19.63 1.79
C ALA A 171 -4.06 -19.73 0.34
N TYR A 172 -3.06 -20.57 0.12
CA TYR A 172 -2.52 -20.85 -1.20
C TYR A 172 -2.10 -22.32 -1.28
N ASP A 173 -2.08 -22.86 -2.49
CA ASP A 173 -1.77 -24.26 -2.74
C ASP A 173 -0.25 -24.41 -2.95
N ASP A 174 0.46 -24.88 -1.92
CA ASP A 174 1.89 -25.19 -1.99
C ASP A 174 2.17 -26.65 -2.36
N VAL A 175 1.13 -27.43 -2.68
CA VAL A 175 1.22 -28.83 -3.10
C VAL A 175 1.28 -28.92 -4.62
N ASN A 176 0.33 -28.29 -5.31
CA ASN A 176 0.26 -28.33 -6.78
C ASN A 176 0.94 -27.13 -7.44
N TRP A 177 1.37 -26.12 -6.67
CA TRP A 177 2.05 -24.94 -7.18
C TRP A 177 3.29 -24.61 -6.35
N THR A 178 4.34 -24.17 -7.04
CA THR A 178 5.60 -23.72 -6.44
C THR A 178 5.93 -22.31 -6.94
N GLY A 179 6.96 -21.67 -6.37
CA GLY A 179 7.37 -20.31 -6.73
C GLY A 179 6.69 -19.20 -5.91
N TRP A 180 5.97 -19.56 -4.84
CA TRP A 180 5.41 -18.62 -3.88
C TRP A 180 6.52 -17.80 -3.19
N VAL A 181 6.43 -16.46 -3.27
CA VAL A 181 7.39 -15.55 -2.60
C VAL A 181 6.66 -14.71 -1.57
N ARG A 182 7.13 -14.78 -0.32
CA ARG A 182 6.59 -14.00 0.79
C ARG A 182 7.28 -12.65 0.89
N SER A 183 6.49 -11.59 1.00
CA SER A 183 7.02 -10.24 1.13
C SER A 183 7.75 -9.98 2.46
N GLY A 184 8.50 -8.88 2.53
CA GLY A 184 9.12 -8.41 3.77
C GLY A 184 10.06 -9.41 4.43
N ASN A 185 11.01 -9.96 3.66
CA ASN A 185 11.98 -10.94 4.15
C ASN A 185 11.31 -12.18 4.77
N ASN A 186 10.39 -12.79 4.00
CA ASN A 186 9.67 -14.02 4.35
C ASN A 186 8.67 -13.92 5.52
N LYS A 187 8.23 -12.71 5.89
CA LYS A 187 7.30 -12.47 7.00
C LYS A 187 5.92 -11.96 6.55
N GLY A 188 5.81 -11.48 5.32
CA GLY A 188 4.60 -10.89 4.77
C GLY A 188 3.73 -11.86 3.98
N LEU A 189 2.92 -11.24 3.12
CA LEU A 189 1.91 -11.88 2.27
C LEU A 189 2.55 -12.48 1.02
N VAL A 190 1.90 -13.48 0.43
CA VAL A 190 2.30 -14.09 -0.85
C VAL A 190 1.56 -13.47 -2.05
N TRP A 191 0.36 -12.93 -1.83
CA TRP A 191 -0.49 -12.28 -2.83
C TRP A 191 -1.00 -10.93 -2.32
N PHE A 192 -1.52 -10.08 -3.21
CA PHE A 192 -2.11 -8.77 -2.86
C PHE A 192 -1.15 -7.87 -2.06
N ASN A 193 0.08 -7.77 -2.56
CA ASN A 193 1.09 -6.82 -2.12
C ASN A 193 1.75 -6.23 -3.36
N THR A 194 2.53 -5.15 -3.26
CA THR A 194 3.13 -4.54 -4.46
C THR A 194 4.36 -5.27 -5.00
N GLN A 195 4.76 -6.40 -4.41
CA GLN A 195 5.82 -7.24 -4.98
C GLN A 195 5.25 -8.17 -6.06
N MET A 196 5.86 -8.12 -7.24
CA MET A 196 5.45 -8.93 -8.40
C MET A 196 5.98 -10.37 -8.34
N ASP A 197 6.85 -10.71 -7.38
CA ASP A 197 7.64 -11.95 -7.41
C ASP A 197 6.77 -13.21 -7.48
N SER A 198 5.72 -13.32 -6.67
CA SER A 198 4.79 -14.46 -6.75
C SER A 198 4.07 -14.52 -8.09
N TYR A 199 3.64 -13.36 -8.63
CA TYR A 199 2.93 -13.30 -9.91
C TYR A 199 3.79 -13.77 -11.09
N LEU A 200 5.11 -13.63 -11.01
CA LEU A 200 6.05 -14.04 -12.06
C LEU A 200 6.57 -15.45 -11.88
N ASN A 201 6.74 -15.92 -10.64
CA ASN A 201 7.43 -17.17 -10.34
C ASN A 201 6.48 -18.35 -10.13
N VAL A 202 5.21 -18.10 -9.82
CA VAL A 202 4.26 -19.16 -9.51
C VAL A 202 3.94 -20.00 -10.74
N GLN A 203 4.16 -21.30 -10.62
CA GLN A 203 3.94 -22.26 -11.69
C GLN A 203 3.51 -23.62 -11.12
N PRO A 204 2.89 -24.51 -11.92
CA PRO A 204 2.55 -25.84 -11.48
C PRO A 204 3.80 -26.55 -10.93
N ALA A 205 3.65 -27.20 -9.78
CA ALA A 205 4.64 -28.13 -9.28
C ALA A 205 4.62 -29.33 -10.23
N THR A 206 5.41 -29.27 -11.31
CA THR A 206 5.65 -30.45 -12.14
C THR A 206 6.19 -31.52 -11.21
N GLY A 207 5.50 -32.66 -11.13
CA GLY A 207 6.02 -33.83 -10.44
C GLY A 207 7.45 -34.07 -10.91
N GLU A 208 8.34 -34.41 -9.98
CA GLU A 208 9.56 -35.11 -10.34
C GLU A 208 9.17 -36.38 -11.11
N ASP A 209 9.06 -36.27 -12.43
CA ASP A 209 9.02 -37.40 -13.36
C ASP A 209 9.86 -37.00 -14.59
N ASP A 210 11.09 -37.51 -14.58
CA ASP A 210 11.91 -37.86 -15.75
C ASP A 210 12.17 -36.79 -16.81
N ALA A 211 12.83 -35.69 -16.42
CA ALA A 211 13.75 -35.03 -17.35
C ALA A 211 15.13 -35.70 -17.23
N GLU A 212 15.25 -36.88 -17.84
CA GLU A 212 16.53 -37.51 -18.15
C GLU A 212 17.44 -36.43 -18.76
N GLY A 213 18.54 -36.14 -18.06
CA GLY A 213 19.46 -35.06 -18.39
C GLY A 213 20.04 -35.19 -19.79
N GLY A 214 19.39 -34.59 -20.77
CA GLY A 214 19.97 -34.27 -22.07
C GLY A 214 20.95 -33.11 -21.90
N SER A 215 22.15 -33.41 -21.41
CA SER A 215 23.21 -32.41 -21.34
C SER A 215 23.45 -31.82 -22.73
N ASN A 216 23.21 -30.51 -22.88
CA ASN A 216 23.52 -29.73 -24.06
C ASN A 216 25.02 -29.75 -24.41
N THR A 217 25.88 -30.42 -23.62
CA THR A 217 27.31 -30.63 -23.93
C THR A 217 27.51 -31.27 -25.29
N ALA A 218 26.69 -32.24 -25.73
CA ALA A 218 26.87 -32.86 -27.05
C ALA A 218 26.56 -31.87 -28.19
N LEU A 219 25.53 -31.04 -28.03
CA LEU A 219 25.15 -30.01 -28.98
C LEU A 219 26.20 -28.88 -29.03
N ILE A 220 26.68 -28.43 -27.87
CA ILE A 220 27.72 -27.40 -27.74
C ILE A 220 29.05 -27.89 -28.32
N VAL A 221 29.46 -29.12 -28.04
CA VAL A 221 30.66 -29.74 -28.63
C VAL A 221 30.51 -29.88 -30.14
N GLY A 222 29.32 -30.26 -30.63
CA GLY A 222 29.02 -30.32 -32.07
C GLY A 222 29.15 -28.96 -32.75
N ILE A 223 28.62 -27.90 -32.15
CA ILE A 223 28.71 -26.53 -32.66
C ILE A 223 30.16 -26.03 -32.66
N ILE A 224 30.91 -26.25 -31.57
CA ILE A 224 32.32 -25.86 -31.48
C ILE A 224 33.16 -26.59 -32.54
N ALA A 225 32.95 -27.90 -32.72
CA ALA A 225 33.65 -28.68 -33.74
C ALA A 225 33.35 -28.17 -35.15
N ALA A 226 32.09 -27.83 -35.46
CA ALA A 226 31.70 -27.28 -36.75
C ALA A 226 32.36 -25.91 -37.00
N VAL A 227 32.41 -25.02 -36.00
CA VAL A 227 33.08 -23.71 -36.11
C VAL A 227 34.58 -23.86 -36.32
N VAL A 228 35.24 -24.80 -35.64
CA VAL A 228 36.67 -25.08 -35.81
C VAL A 228 36.96 -25.62 -37.22
N VAL A 229 36.12 -26.52 -37.74
CA VAL A 229 36.28 -27.03 -39.11
C VAL A 229 36.11 -25.92 -40.14
N VAL A 230 35.11 -25.05 -39.98
CA VAL A 230 34.92 -23.90 -40.87
C VAL A 230 36.10 -22.92 -40.80
N ALA A 231 36.61 -22.63 -39.60
CA ALA A 231 37.79 -21.79 -39.43
C ALA A 231 39.05 -22.40 -40.06
N LEU A 232 39.25 -23.71 -39.92
CA LEU A 232 40.36 -24.42 -40.57
C LEU A 232 40.26 -24.41 -42.09
N ILE A 233 39.05 -24.59 -42.64
CA ILE A 233 38.80 -24.49 -44.09
C ILE A 233 39.12 -23.06 -44.58
N ILE A 234 38.68 -22.03 -43.87
CA ILE A 234 38.98 -20.64 -44.22
C ILE A 234 40.48 -20.36 -44.18
N VAL A 235 41.19 -20.79 -43.13
CA VAL A 235 42.65 -20.64 -43.03
C VAL A 235 43.38 -21.38 -44.14
N PHE A 236 42.92 -22.58 -44.52
CA PHE A 236 43.52 -23.37 -45.59
C PHE A 236 43.28 -22.74 -46.97
N VAL A 237 42.09 -22.19 -47.21
CA VAL A 237 41.75 -21.46 -48.45
C VAL A 237 42.51 -20.14 -48.56
N VAL A 238 42.68 -19.42 -47.45
CA VAL A 238 43.44 -18.16 -47.41
C VAL A 238 44.95 -18.41 -47.56
N ARG A 239 45.50 -19.46 -46.93
CA ARG A 239 46.91 -19.86 -47.13
C ARG A 239 47.18 -20.44 -48.53
N GLY A 240 46.21 -21.11 -49.14
CA GLY A 240 46.30 -21.63 -50.51
C GLY A 240 46.30 -20.54 -51.60
N ARG A 241 45.89 -19.31 -51.26
CA ARG A 241 45.82 -18.16 -52.19
C ARG A 241 46.99 -17.17 -52.07
N GLY A 242 47.88 -17.36 -51.11
CA GLY A 242 49.01 -16.45 -50.83
C GLY A 242 50.33 -16.78 -51.54
N GLY A 243 50.35 -17.68 -52.52
CA GLY A 243 51.59 -18.10 -53.18
C GLY A 243 51.40 -18.34 -54.67
N LYS A 244 51.27 -17.27 -55.46
CA LYS A 244 51.73 -17.23 -56.86
C LYS A 244 51.72 -15.79 -57.42
N ALA A 245 52.95 -15.33 -57.69
CA ALA A 245 53.39 -14.35 -58.69
C ALA A 245 53.47 -12.85 -58.30
N GLU A 246 54.68 -12.44 -57.89
CA GLU A 246 55.37 -11.27 -58.44
C GLU A 246 56.29 -11.70 -59.61
N GLU A 247 56.64 -10.72 -60.48
CA GLU A 247 57.53 -10.71 -61.66
C GLU A 247 56.90 -10.86 -63.07
N MET A 248 56.54 -9.71 -63.67
CA MET A 248 57.21 -9.10 -64.84
C MET A 248 56.86 -7.60 -64.91
#